data_AF-A0A1H3ENT6-F1
#
_entry.id   AF-A0A1H3ENT6-F1
#
_cell.length_a   1.000
_cell.length_b   1.000
_cell.length_c   1.000
_cell.angle_alpha   90.00
_cell.angle_beta   90.00
_cell.angle_gamma   90.00
#
_symmetry.space_group_name_H-M   'P 1'
#
loop_
_entity.id
_entity.type
_entity.pdbx_description
1 polymer ?
#
loop_
_entity_poly.entity_id
_entity_poly.type
_entity_poly.pdbx_seq_one_letter_code
_entity_poly.pdbx_strand_id
1 'polypeptide(L)'
;MSSGDTSGTGRTAGVEALVTPWVVARVAGPSMTPTVRSGDRLLARRVAAGTAVRDGAVVLARFPARPGLLVVKRVRGAVPGGHWVEGDNPFVTDDSRAFGPAVVVGRVVGRLWPRPGRLPCRPA
;
A
#
# COMPACT_ATOMS: atom_id res chain seq x y z
N MET A 1 21.36 39.73 -44.94
CA MET A 1 22.20 39.07 -43.92
C MET A 1 21.35 39.03 -42.66
N SER A 2 20.62 37.93 -42.40
CA SER A 2 21.04 36.79 -41.55
C SER A 2 21.17 37.21 -40.07
N SER A 3 20.58 36.59 -39.05
CA SER A 3 19.78 35.36 -38.83
C SER A 3 19.16 35.55 -37.42
N GLY A 4 17.93 35.14 -37.11
CA GLY A 4 17.61 33.76 -36.72
C GLY A 4 17.81 33.49 -35.22
N ASP A 5 16.96 34.07 -34.36
CA ASP A 5 16.88 33.68 -32.94
C ASP A 5 16.05 32.39 -32.80
N THR A 6 16.74 31.25 -32.79
CA THR A 6 16.17 29.98 -32.37
C THR A 6 16.69 29.68 -30.95
N SER A 7 15.99 30.18 -29.93
CA SER A 7 16.20 29.70 -28.56
C SER A 7 15.55 28.32 -28.44
N GLY A 8 16.34 27.30 -28.77
CA GLY A 8 15.98 25.90 -28.62
C GLY A 8 15.53 25.60 -27.19
N THR A 9 14.28 25.14 -27.07
CA THR A 9 13.72 24.57 -25.86
C THR A 9 14.53 23.31 -25.51
N GLY A 10 15.50 23.49 -24.60
CA GLY A 10 16.25 22.41 -23.98
C GLY A 10 15.31 21.50 -23.20
N ARG A 11 14.80 20.48 -23.88
CA ARG A 11 14.08 19.36 -23.30
C ARG A 11 15.04 18.66 -22.34
N THR A 12 14.83 18.84 -21.03
CA THR A 12 15.48 18.06 -19.98
C THR A 12 15.43 16.60 -20.38
N ALA A 13 16.58 16.01 -20.67
CA ALA A 13 16.71 14.59 -20.94
C ALA A 13 16.26 13.86 -19.67
N GLY A 14 15.01 13.44 -19.65
CA GLY A 14 14.40 12.74 -18.54
C GLY A 14 15.10 11.40 -18.37
N VAL A 15 15.69 11.18 -17.20
CA VAL A 15 16.15 9.85 -16.81
C VAL A 15 14.93 8.93 -16.84
N GLU A 16 14.98 7.87 -17.65
CA GLU A 16 13.86 6.93 -17.76
C GLU A 16 13.58 6.31 -16.39
N ALA A 17 12.32 6.35 -15.97
CA ALA A 17 11.93 5.83 -14.67
C ALA A 17 12.13 4.30 -14.65
N LEU A 18 12.88 3.81 -13.67
CA LEU A 18 13.05 2.38 -13.48
C LEU A 18 11.71 1.71 -13.17
N VAL A 19 11.32 0.73 -13.98
CA VAL A 19 10.15 -0.11 -13.72
C VAL A 19 10.42 -0.92 -12.45
N THR A 20 9.65 -0.65 -11.40
CA THR A 20 9.87 -1.22 -10.07
C THR A 20 8.60 -1.86 -9.49
N PRO A 21 8.69 -3.03 -8.86
CA PRO A 21 7.56 -3.63 -8.14
C PRO A 21 7.32 -2.94 -6.79
N TRP A 22 8.16 -1.99 -6.39
CA TRP A 22 8.12 -1.35 -5.08
C TRP A 22 7.22 -0.11 -5.07
N VAL A 23 6.44 0.04 -4.01
CA VAL A 23 5.54 1.17 -3.78
C VAL A 23 5.73 1.66 -2.35
N VAL A 24 5.77 2.98 -2.18
CA VAL A 24 5.69 3.60 -0.87
C VAL A 24 4.26 4.06 -0.62
N ALA A 25 3.65 3.58 0.46
CA ALA A 25 2.31 3.98 0.89
C ALA A 25 2.39 4.83 2.15
N ARG A 26 1.70 5.98 2.16
CA ARG A 26 1.50 6.78 3.37
C ARG A 26 0.24 6.30 4.09
N VAL A 27 0.36 6.02 5.39
CA VAL A 27 -0.78 5.61 6.22
C VAL A 27 -1.67 6.82 6.51
N ALA A 28 -2.97 6.66 6.27
CA ALA A 28 -3.99 7.63 6.64
C ALA A 28 -5.04 6.95 7.54
N GLY A 29 -5.40 7.63 8.63
CA GLY A 29 -6.35 7.13 9.63
C GLY A 29 -5.73 6.20 10.69
N PRO A 30 -6.51 5.83 11.71
CA PRO A 30 -6.02 5.09 12.88
C PRO A 30 -6.25 3.58 12.82
N SER A 31 -6.74 3.03 11.69
CA SER A 31 -7.24 1.65 11.63
C SER A 31 -6.19 0.57 11.90
N MET A 32 -4.90 0.88 11.76
CA MET A 32 -3.80 -0.04 12.00
C MET A 32 -2.97 0.30 13.24
N THR A 33 -3.47 1.21 14.09
CA THR A 33 -2.87 1.49 15.40
C THR A 33 -3.11 0.29 16.33
N PRO A 34 -2.11 -0.17 17.13
CA PRO A 34 -0.81 0.47 17.39
C PRO A 34 0.31 0.14 16.39
N THR A 35 0.15 -0.88 15.53
CA THR A 35 1.19 -1.38 14.62
C THR A 35 1.77 -0.30 13.71
N VAL A 36 0.92 0.52 13.10
CA VAL A 36 1.29 1.71 12.32
C VAL A 36 0.33 2.85 12.62
N ARG A 37 0.83 4.08 12.51
CA ARG A 37 0.11 5.32 12.81
C ARG A 37 -0.04 6.15 11.55
N SER A 38 -1.03 7.03 11.55
CA SER A 38 -1.18 8.04 10.50
C SER A 38 0.14 8.80 10.29
N GLY A 39 0.51 8.98 9.02
CA GLY A 39 1.77 9.62 8.64
C GLY A 39 2.96 8.66 8.42
N ASP A 40 2.88 7.42 8.88
CA ASP A 40 3.90 6.42 8.58
C ASP A 40 4.04 6.20 7.07
N ARG A 41 5.28 5.96 6.62
CA ARG A 41 5.56 5.55 5.24
C ARG A 41 5.94 4.08 5.25
N LEU A 42 5.19 3.28 4.50
CA LEU A 42 5.36 1.84 4.40
C LEU A 42 5.92 1.47 3.04
N LEU A 43 6.92 0.61 3.03
CA LEU A 43 7.41 0.01 1.80
C LEU A 43 6.61 -1.26 1.53
N ALA A 44 6.00 -1.36 0.35
CA ALA A 44 5.27 -2.52 -0.10
C ALA A 44 5.82 -3.03 -1.43
N ARG A 45 5.78 -4.34 -1.60
CA ARG A 45 6.03 -5.00 -2.89
C ARG A 45 4.69 -5.33 -3.52
N ARG A 46 4.46 -4.88 -4.76
CA ARG A 46 3.30 -5.30 -5.57
C ARG A 46 3.25 -6.81 -5.68
N VAL A 47 2.04 -7.35 -5.70
CA VAL A 47 1.80 -8.79 -5.91
C VAL A 47 0.80 -8.95 -7.05
N ALA A 48 0.89 -10.08 -7.76
CA ALA A 48 -0.11 -10.44 -8.76
C ALA A 48 -1.45 -10.74 -8.08
N ALA A 49 -2.55 -10.47 -8.78
CA ALA A 49 -3.88 -10.84 -8.31
C ALA A 49 -3.94 -12.36 -8.02
N GLY A 50 -4.60 -12.74 -6.92
CA GLY A 50 -4.69 -14.14 -6.48
C GLY A 50 -3.46 -14.66 -5.74
N THR A 51 -2.40 -13.86 -5.56
CA THR A 51 -1.25 -14.26 -4.73
C THR A 51 -1.71 -14.50 -3.29
N ALA A 52 -1.53 -15.72 -2.79
CA ALA A 52 -1.80 -16.05 -1.40
C ALA A 52 -0.81 -15.31 -0.48
N VAL A 53 -1.33 -14.58 0.50
CA VAL A 53 -0.55 -13.90 1.53
C VAL A 53 -0.77 -14.57 2.87
N ARG A 54 0.30 -14.69 3.65
CA ARG A 54 0.28 -15.31 4.97
C ARG A 54 -0.62 -14.54 5.94
N ASP A 55 -1.28 -15.27 6.82
CA ASP A 55 -1.98 -14.69 7.98
C ASP A 55 -1.01 -13.81 8.81
N GLY A 56 -1.55 -12.73 9.37
CA GLY A 56 -0.79 -11.73 10.11
C GLY A 56 0.01 -10.76 9.24
N ALA A 57 0.07 -10.94 7.92
CA ALA A 57 0.77 -9.98 7.06
C ALA A 57 0.00 -8.66 6.94
N VAL A 58 0.73 -7.54 6.98
CA VAL A 58 0.18 -6.23 6.63
C VAL A 58 0.23 -6.05 5.11
N VAL A 59 -0.89 -5.62 4.54
CA VAL A 59 -1.09 -5.55 3.09
C VAL A 59 -1.66 -4.21 2.66
N LEU A 60 -1.38 -3.86 1.42
CA LEU A 60 -2.17 -2.92 0.64
C LEU A 60 -3.26 -3.72 -0.06
N ALA A 61 -4.51 -3.35 0.17
CA ALA A 61 -5.67 -4.06 -0.37
C ALA A 61 -6.74 -3.08 -0.89
N ARG A 62 -7.65 -3.60 -1.70
CA ARG A 62 -8.84 -2.88 -2.17
C ARG A 62 -10.07 -3.74 -1.91
N PHE A 63 -11.17 -3.11 -1.52
CA PHE A 63 -12.46 -3.79 -1.43
C PHE A 63 -13.18 -3.67 -2.78
N PRO A 64 -13.80 -4.74 -3.31
CA PRO A 64 -14.62 -4.66 -4.51
C PRO A 64 -15.73 -3.61 -4.42
N ALA A 65 -16.32 -3.43 -3.23
CA ALA A 65 -17.32 -2.39 -2.97
C ALA A 65 -16.76 -0.95 -3.03
N ARG A 66 -15.44 -0.76 -2.94
CA ARG A 66 -14.77 0.54 -3.02
C ARG A 66 -13.47 0.45 -3.85
N PRO A 67 -13.56 0.25 -5.16
CA PRO A 67 -12.40 -0.08 -5.99
C PRO A 67 -11.37 1.05 -6.08
N GLY A 68 -11.79 2.30 -5.87
CA GLY A 68 -10.91 3.48 -5.87
C GLY A 68 -10.07 3.66 -4.59
N LEU A 69 -10.41 2.96 -3.51
CA LEU A 69 -9.77 3.16 -2.20
C LEU A 69 -8.73 2.07 -1.93
N LEU A 70 -7.49 2.49 -1.73
CA LEU A 70 -6.41 1.62 -1.27
C LEU A 70 -6.33 1.70 0.26
N VAL A 71 -6.41 0.55 0.92
CA VAL A 71 -6.36 0.45 2.38
C VAL A 71 -5.13 -0.32 2.85
N VAL A 72 -4.63 0.04 4.04
CA VAL A 72 -3.63 -0.74 4.78
C VAL A 72 -4.37 -1.55 5.84
N LYS A 73 -4.28 -2.87 5.78
CA LYS A 73 -4.95 -3.79 6.72
C LYS A 73 -4.05 -4.99 7.04
N ARG A 74 -4.41 -5.77 8.07
CA ARG A 74 -3.78 -7.05 8.38
C ARG A 74 -4.62 -8.20 7.86
N VAL A 75 -3.98 -9.17 7.20
CA VAL A 75 -4.63 -10.42 6.78
C VAL A 75 -4.96 -11.24 8.01
N ARG A 76 -6.18 -11.77 8.08
CA ARG A 76 -6.64 -12.79 9.04
C ARG A 76 -6.79 -14.18 8.43
N GLY A 77 -6.86 -14.25 7.10
CA GLY A 77 -6.99 -15.50 6.37
C GLY A 77 -7.33 -15.29 4.90
N ALA A 78 -7.13 -16.35 4.11
CA ALA A 78 -7.65 -16.41 2.75
C ALA A 78 -9.12 -16.86 2.78
N VAL A 79 -9.94 -16.29 1.92
CA VAL A 79 -11.37 -16.60 1.77
C VAL A 79 -11.73 -16.63 0.28
N PRO A 80 -12.85 -17.24 -0.13
CA PRO A 80 -13.31 -17.15 -1.51
C PRO A 80 -13.38 -15.69 -1.96
N GLY A 81 -12.76 -15.38 -3.11
CA GLY A 81 -12.71 -14.02 -3.65
C GLY A 81 -11.56 -13.13 -3.14
N GLY A 82 -10.71 -13.60 -2.21
CA GLY A 82 -9.51 -12.86 -1.79
C GLY A 82 -9.06 -13.17 -0.37
N HIS A 83 -8.97 -12.13 0.46
CA HIS A 83 -8.50 -12.21 1.83
C HIS A 83 -9.47 -11.52 2.78
N TRP A 84 -9.69 -12.12 3.95
CA TRP A 84 -10.30 -11.42 5.07
C TRP A 84 -9.24 -10.55 5.72
N VAL A 85 -9.47 -9.23 5.73
CA VAL A 85 -8.51 -8.26 6.25
C VAL A 85 -9.17 -7.37 7.29
N GLU A 86 -8.44 -7.10 8.36
CA GLU A 86 -8.94 -6.31 9.49
C GLU A 86 -7.95 -5.22 9.88
N GLY A 87 -8.47 -4.15 10.47
CA GLY A 87 -7.64 -3.20 11.19
C GLY A 87 -7.10 -3.81 12.49
N ASP A 88 -5.91 -3.38 12.90
CA ASP A 88 -5.40 -3.70 14.25
C ASP A 88 -6.10 -2.87 15.34
N ASN A 89 -6.75 -1.76 14.96
CA ASN A 89 -7.55 -0.95 15.86
C ASN A 89 -9.02 -1.45 15.89
N PRO A 90 -9.50 -2.06 16.99
CA PRO A 90 -10.82 -2.66 17.05
C PRO A 90 -11.97 -1.65 16.93
N PHE A 91 -11.72 -0.38 17.27
CA PHE A 91 -12.71 0.70 17.22
C PHE A 91 -12.97 1.23 15.81
N VAL A 92 -12.18 0.81 14.82
CA VAL A 92 -12.38 1.19 13.41
C VAL A 92 -12.84 -0.03 12.63
N THR A 93 -14.08 0.00 12.14
CA THR A 93 -14.72 -1.13 11.45
C THR A 93 -14.69 -1.01 9.92
N ASP A 94 -13.89 -0.07 9.38
CA ASP A 94 -13.71 0.12 7.94
C ASP A 94 -12.81 -0.98 7.34
N ASP A 95 -13.25 -2.23 7.38
CA ASP A 95 -12.52 -3.41 6.95
C ASP A 95 -13.44 -4.56 6.47
N SER A 96 -12.96 -5.81 6.42
CA SER A 96 -13.74 -6.94 5.91
C SER A 96 -15.03 -7.20 6.68
N ARG A 97 -15.13 -6.78 7.95
CA ARG A 97 -16.39 -6.88 8.71
C ARG A 97 -17.52 -6.06 8.08
N ALA A 98 -17.19 -4.98 7.36
CA ALA A 98 -18.14 -4.10 6.71
C ALA A 98 -18.23 -4.30 5.18
N PHE A 99 -17.12 -4.68 4.51
CA PHE A 99 -17.07 -4.77 3.03
C PHE A 99 -16.82 -6.18 2.48
N GLY A 100 -16.68 -7.18 3.35
CA GLY A 100 -16.36 -8.55 2.96
C GLY A 100 -14.91 -8.72 2.48
N PRO A 101 -14.64 -9.72 1.62
CA PRO A 101 -13.29 -10.03 1.15
C PRO A 101 -12.62 -8.85 0.44
N ALA A 102 -11.32 -8.68 0.69
CA ALA A 102 -10.47 -7.72 0.00
C ALA A 102 -9.54 -8.40 -1.01
N VAL A 103 -9.25 -7.68 -2.10
CA VAL A 103 -8.22 -8.07 -3.06
C VAL A 103 -6.89 -7.44 -2.64
N VAL A 104 -5.91 -8.27 -2.34
CA VAL A 104 -4.55 -7.81 -2.00
C VAL A 104 -3.81 -7.38 -3.27
N VAL A 105 -3.24 -6.18 -3.25
CA VAL A 105 -2.46 -5.62 -4.37
C VAL A 105 -0.97 -5.47 -4.04
N GLY A 106 -0.61 -5.52 -2.76
CA GLY A 106 0.78 -5.48 -2.33
C GLY A 106 0.98 -5.96 -0.90
N ARG A 107 2.15 -6.53 -0.63
CA ARG A 107 2.56 -6.92 0.72
C ARG A 107 3.49 -5.86 1.31
N VAL A 108 3.17 -5.36 2.50
CA VAL A 108 4.06 -4.46 3.22
C VAL A 108 5.26 -5.26 3.74
N VAL A 109 6.46 -4.79 3.46
CA VAL A 109 7.72 -5.43 3.90
C VAL A 109 8.30 -4.77 5.16
N GLY A 110 7.94 -3.52 5.42
CA GLY A 110 8.39 -2.78 6.58
C GLY A 110 7.94 -1.33 6.58
N ARG A 111 8.19 -0.66 7.70
CA ARG A 111 8.12 0.80 7.82
C ARG A 111 9.41 1.39 7.27
N LEU A 112 9.29 2.41 6.45
CA LEU A 112 10.40 3.20 5.92
C LEU A 112 10.65 4.45 6.77
N TRP A 113 9.59 5.06 7.32
CA TRP A 113 9.67 6.28 8.13
C TRP A 113 8.49 6.36 9.10
N PRO A 114 8.62 6.93 10.33
CA PRO A 114 9.81 7.57 10.91
C PRO A 114 10.79 6.62 11.58
N ARG A 115 10.37 5.37 11.86
CA ARG A 115 11.19 4.35 12.52
C ARG A 115 11.36 3.16 11.58
N PRO A 116 12.42 3.13 10.75
CA PRO A 116 12.61 2.06 9.80
C PRO A 116 12.68 0.70 10.49
N GLY A 117 12.01 -0.31 9.94
CA GLY A 117 12.00 -1.63 10.54
C GLY A 117 10.89 -2.53 10.03
N ARG A 118 10.95 -3.81 10.38
CA ARG A 118 9.88 -4.77 10.07
C ARG A 118 8.67 -4.49 10.94
N LEU A 119 7.48 -4.74 10.40
CA LEU A 119 6.24 -4.70 11.18
C LEU A 119 6.09 -6.04 11.93
N PRO A 120 5.55 -6.02 13.17
CA PRO A 120 5.30 -7.24 13.90
C PRO A 120 4.22 -8.09 13.23
N CYS A 121 4.34 -9.41 13.36
CA CYS A 121 3.38 -10.38 12.81
C CYS A 121 2.01 -10.32 13.51
N ARG A 122 2.00 -9.89 14.77
CA ARG A 122 0.79 -9.64 15.57
C ARG A 122 0.78 -8.19 16.05
N PRO A 123 -0.40 -7.59 16.28
CA PRO A 123 -0.47 -6.35 17.03
C PRO A 123 0.18 -6.54 18.40
N ALA A 124 0.95 -5.55 18.84
CA ALA A 124 1.53 -5.48 20.17
C ALA A 124 0.51 -4.96 21.19
#